data_AF-A0A9E8SK16-F1
#
_entry.id   AF-A0A9E8SK16-F1
#
_cell.length_a   1.000
_cell.length_b   1.000
_cell.length_c   1.000
_cell.angle_alpha   90.00
_cell.angle_beta   90.00
_cell.angle_gamma   90.00
#
_symmetry.space_group_name_H-M   'P 1'
#
loop_
_entity.id
_entity.type
_entity.pdbx_description
1 polymer ?
#
loop_
_entity_poly.entity_id
_entity_poly.type
_entity_poly.pdbx_seq_one_letter_code
_entity_poly.pdbx_strand_id
1 'polypeptide(L)'
;MEHFKEYFTFLQKFDLRLTEIRDKREPSELGPVFKAGYDITHQTSHFSLQFLKRLQILKDLAVIDIIGADTGRRKAYLDQTKKLLSLFNRFWENYFRHYPANGENMRDNFLLAIEFAEIFYTDILEPDKTDVIVTPEFVEDLCDSISEREESLADFIAEITALVKTEGQDSDVEKISDGEPTPIRIRRYPVFVEGIADQFFKIFKEYFEEKDQQPLFTLLNNNITPKQKLLFNSNGNQLADAFKQLIEANLIVSCNKAELESWIIEHYMYVANAQAKPFTAGYLNGIISSDVKICKSPILEVMKNSSTGLALAPAARSKKGSESSSTSQK
;
A
#
# COMPACT_ATOMS: atom_id res chain seq x y z
N MET A 1 -22.44 -21.56 -0.19
CA MET A 1 -20.97 -21.66 0.04
C MET A 1 -20.19 -21.86 -1.25
N GLU A 2 -20.84 -22.27 -2.33
CA GLU A 2 -20.27 -22.33 -3.68
C GLU A 2 -19.81 -20.94 -4.15
N HIS A 3 -20.61 -19.91 -3.91
CA HIS A 3 -20.37 -18.56 -4.41
C HIS A 3 -19.22 -17.83 -3.71
N PHE A 4 -19.03 -18.04 -2.39
CA PHE A 4 -17.84 -17.52 -1.71
C PHE A 4 -16.55 -18.03 -2.37
N LYS A 5 -16.50 -19.33 -2.67
CA LYS A 5 -15.34 -19.95 -3.34
C LYS A 5 -15.18 -19.41 -4.76
N GLU A 6 -16.27 -19.27 -5.51
CA GLU A 6 -16.25 -18.71 -6.88
C GLU A 6 -15.71 -17.28 -6.89
N TYR A 7 -16.20 -16.43 -5.98
CA TYR A 7 -15.73 -15.06 -5.82
C TYR A 7 -14.23 -15.01 -5.49
N PHE A 8 -13.78 -15.79 -4.49
CA PHE A 8 -12.36 -15.86 -4.12
C PHE A 8 -11.48 -16.35 -5.27
N THR A 9 -11.94 -17.38 -5.98
CA THR A 9 -11.22 -17.91 -7.13
C THR A 9 -11.14 -16.85 -8.24
N PHE A 10 -12.20 -16.08 -8.46
CA PHE A 10 -12.22 -15.01 -9.46
C PHE A 10 -11.29 -13.85 -9.09
N LEU A 11 -11.17 -13.51 -7.80
CA LEU A 11 -10.20 -12.52 -7.32
C LEU A 11 -8.75 -12.99 -7.49
N GLN A 12 -8.50 -14.29 -7.37
CA GLN A 12 -7.14 -14.84 -7.41
C GLN A 12 -6.69 -15.29 -8.80
N LYS A 13 -7.63 -15.57 -9.71
CA LYS A 13 -7.32 -16.12 -11.03
C LYS A 13 -7.22 -15.02 -12.08
N PHE A 14 -6.08 -15.00 -12.76
CA PHE A 14 -5.79 -14.10 -13.86
C PHE A 14 -5.69 -14.92 -15.15
N ASP A 15 -6.70 -14.79 -16.03
CA ASP A 15 -6.70 -15.39 -17.38
C ASP A 15 -5.77 -14.60 -18.30
N LEU A 16 -4.47 -14.81 -18.18
CA LEU A 16 -3.50 -14.19 -19.08
C LEU A 16 -3.63 -14.78 -20.49
N ARG A 17 -3.62 -13.93 -21.51
CA ARG A 17 -3.65 -14.35 -22.92
C ARG A 17 -2.37 -13.97 -23.62
N LEU A 18 -2.00 -14.73 -24.65
CA LEU A 18 -0.91 -14.36 -25.55
C LEU A 18 -1.50 -13.73 -26.80
N THR A 19 -1.01 -12.56 -27.15
CA THR A 19 -1.36 -11.85 -28.38
C THR A 19 -0.09 -11.40 -29.10
N GLU A 20 -0.20 -11.10 -30.39
CA GLU A 20 0.91 -10.55 -31.16
C GLU A 20 0.98 -9.04 -30.93
N ILE A 21 2.06 -8.57 -30.30
CA ILE A 21 2.23 -7.17 -29.88
C ILE A 21 3.50 -6.60 -30.52
N ARG A 22 3.44 -5.32 -30.92
CA ARG A 22 4.60 -4.59 -31.43
C ARG A 22 5.59 -4.31 -30.30
N ASP A 23 6.84 -4.79 -30.43
CA ASP A 23 7.92 -4.49 -29.49
C ASP A 23 8.46 -3.08 -29.77
N LYS A 24 8.06 -2.11 -28.94
CA LYS A 24 8.48 -0.71 -29.05
C LYS A 24 9.93 -0.45 -28.61
N ARG A 25 10.61 -1.47 -28.05
CA ARG A 25 12.02 -1.37 -27.64
C ARG A 25 12.98 -1.58 -28.82
N GLU A 26 12.50 -2.21 -29.89
CA GLU A 26 13.29 -2.47 -31.09
C GLU A 26 13.40 -1.20 -31.97
N PRO A 27 14.56 -0.94 -32.59
CA PRO A 27 14.77 0.24 -33.42
C PRO A 27 13.79 0.32 -34.60
N SER A 28 13.19 1.49 -34.81
CA SER A 28 12.26 1.78 -35.92
C SER A 28 12.85 1.53 -37.32
N GLU A 29 14.18 1.55 -37.44
CA GLU A 29 14.92 1.39 -38.70
C GLU A 29 14.81 -0.02 -39.30
N LEU A 30 14.49 -1.04 -38.48
CA LEU A 30 14.29 -2.43 -38.90
C LEU A 30 12.84 -2.74 -39.32
N GLY A 31 11.95 -1.74 -39.28
CA GLY A 31 10.51 -1.95 -39.42
C GLY A 31 9.87 -2.41 -38.10
N PRO A 32 8.53 -2.54 -38.05
CA PRO A 32 7.84 -2.97 -36.83
C PRO A 32 8.14 -4.45 -36.55
N VAL A 33 8.74 -4.72 -35.39
CA VAL A 33 8.94 -6.09 -34.88
C VAL A 33 7.75 -6.46 -34.01
N PHE A 34 7.14 -7.60 -34.30
CA PHE A 34 6.05 -8.17 -33.51
C PHE A 34 6.54 -9.42 -32.78
N LYS A 35 6.16 -9.55 -31.51
CA LYS A 35 6.48 -10.70 -30.64
C LYS A 35 5.22 -11.12 -29.89
N ALA A 36 5.21 -12.34 -29.35
CA ALA A 36 4.18 -12.74 -28.41
C ALA A 36 4.28 -11.88 -27.14
N GLY A 37 3.17 -11.33 -26.68
CA GLY A 37 3.09 -10.57 -25.43
C GLY A 37 1.83 -10.92 -24.65
N TYR A 38 1.87 -10.66 -23.35
CA TYR A 38 0.72 -10.90 -22.48
C TYR A 38 -0.37 -9.84 -22.70
N ASP A 39 -1.62 -10.28 -22.65
CA ASP A 39 -2.83 -9.45 -22.69
C ASP A 39 -3.75 -9.83 -21.53
N ILE A 40 -4.30 -8.80 -20.88
CA ILE A 40 -5.32 -8.93 -19.85
C ILE A 40 -6.47 -7.91 -20.01
N THR A 41 -6.55 -7.20 -21.13
CA THR A 41 -7.56 -6.15 -21.35
C THR A 41 -8.99 -6.62 -21.08
N HIS A 42 -9.33 -7.87 -21.40
CA HIS A 42 -10.65 -8.45 -21.14
C HIS A 42 -11.02 -8.59 -19.64
N GLN A 43 -10.07 -8.40 -18.72
CA GLN A 43 -10.22 -8.40 -17.27
C GLN A 43 -9.92 -7.02 -16.65
N THR A 44 -10.09 -5.93 -17.39
CA THR A 44 -10.03 -4.56 -16.84
C THR A 44 -11.36 -3.83 -17.07
N SER A 45 -11.75 -2.92 -16.17
CA SER A 45 -12.99 -2.15 -16.31
C SER A 45 -12.98 -1.23 -17.53
N HIS A 46 -11.80 -0.75 -17.92
CA HIS A 46 -11.62 0.13 -19.07
C HIS A 46 -12.04 -0.52 -20.39
N PHE A 47 -11.79 -1.83 -20.53
CA PHE A 47 -12.05 -2.55 -21.78
C PHE A 47 -13.16 -3.59 -21.66
N SER A 48 -13.61 -3.96 -20.45
CA SER A 48 -14.57 -5.03 -20.21
C SER A 48 -15.60 -4.70 -19.14
N LEU A 49 -16.75 -4.14 -19.55
CA LEU A 49 -17.91 -3.99 -18.66
C LEU A 49 -18.42 -5.34 -18.12
N GLN A 50 -18.19 -6.43 -18.85
CA GLN A 50 -18.58 -7.77 -18.41
C GLN A 50 -17.74 -8.23 -17.21
N PHE A 51 -16.45 -7.88 -17.17
CA PHE A 51 -15.58 -8.16 -16.05
C PHE A 51 -16.11 -7.52 -14.76
N LEU A 52 -16.34 -6.20 -14.78
CA LEU A 52 -16.80 -5.46 -13.61
C LEU A 52 -18.17 -5.96 -13.11
N LYS A 53 -19.12 -6.19 -14.03
CA LYS A 53 -20.43 -6.75 -13.69
C LYS A 53 -20.31 -8.13 -13.06
N ARG A 54 -19.45 -8.99 -13.60
CA ARG A 54 -19.22 -10.32 -13.05
C ARG A 54 -18.59 -10.26 -11.66
N LEU A 55 -17.60 -9.38 -11.46
CA LEU A 55 -16.98 -9.14 -10.16
C LEU A 55 -18.01 -8.74 -9.11
N GLN A 56 -18.89 -7.78 -9.44
CA GLN A 56 -19.97 -7.33 -8.57
C GLN A 56 -20.97 -8.45 -8.26
N ILE A 57 -21.46 -9.17 -9.27
CA ILE A 57 -22.42 -10.28 -9.08
C ILE A 57 -21.83 -11.35 -8.16
N LEU A 58 -20.56 -11.73 -8.38
CA LEU A 58 -19.90 -12.73 -7.53
C LEU A 58 -19.74 -12.24 -6.09
N LYS A 59 -19.39 -10.96 -5.88
CA LYS A 59 -19.35 -10.35 -4.55
C LYS A 59 -20.71 -10.46 -3.86
N ASP A 60 -21.79 -10.03 -4.53
CA ASP A 60 -23.14 -10.03 -3.95
C ASP A 60 -23.61 -11.44 -3.58
N LEU A 61 -23.34 -12.43 -4.44
CA LEU A 61 -23.65 -13.84 -4.15
C LEU A 61 -22.81 -14.40 -2.98
N ALA A 62 -21.54 -14.02 -2.90
CA ALA A 62 -20.68 -14.39 -1.78
C ALA A 62 -21.14 -13.75 -0.45
N VAL A 63 -21.70 -12.54 -0.47
CA VAL A 63 -22.28 -11.90 0.72
C VAL A 63 -23.50 -12.67 1.20
N ILE A 64 -24.39 -13.07 0.28
CA ILE A 64 -25.58 -13.89 0.61
C ILE A 64 -25.16 -15.19 1.31
N ASP A 65 -24.12 -15.86 0.81
CA ASP A 65 -23.52 -17.05 1.43
C ASP A 65 -23.09 -16.82 2.89
N ILE A 66 -22.57 -15.62 3.21
CA ILE A 66 -22.09 -15.27 4.55
C ILE A 66 -23.23 -14.85 5.47
N ILE A 67 -24.23 -14.13 4.98
CA ILE A 67 -25.42 -13.77 5.75
C ILE A 67 -26.10 -15.03 6.30
N GLY A 68 -26.20 -16.09 5.49
CA GLY A 68 -26.77 -17.37 5.92
C GLY A 68 -25.89 -18.21 6.87
N ALA A 69 -24.64 -17.82 7.11
CA ALA A 69 -23.69 -18.59 7.93
C ALA A 69 -23.76 -18.23 9.42
N ASP A 70 -23.40 -19.16 10.30
CA ASP A 70 -23.26 -18.90 11.73
C ASP A 70 -22.04 -18.02 12.06
N THR A 71 -22.02 -17.40 13.24
CA THR A 71 -20.97 -16.48 13.67
C THR A 71 -19.55 -17.07 13.60
N GLY A 72 -19.40 -18.38 13.88
CA GLY A 72 -18.10 -19.06 13.79
C GLY A 72 -17.60 -19.12 12.34
N ARG A 73 -18.48 -19.52 11.42
CA ARG A 73 -18.18 -19.54 9.98
C ARG A 73 -17.92 -18.14 9.42
N ARG A 74 -18.71 -17.13 9.81
CA ARG A 74 -18.47 -15.74 9.37
C ARG A 74 -17.09 -15.22 9.77
N LYS A 75 -16.64 -15.52 10.99
CA LYS A 75 -15.26 -15.20 11.43
C LYS A 75 -14.22 -15.92 10.58
N ALA A 76 -14.41 -17.21 10.33
CA ALA A 76 -13.50 -17.98 9.48
C ALA A 76 -13.44 -17.41 8.05
N TYR A 77 -14.56 -16.97 7.48
CA TYR A 77 -14.58 -16.30 6.18
C TYR A 77 -13.80 -14.98 6.23
N LEU A 78 -14.09 -14.13 7.21
CA LEU A 78 -13.37 -12.86 7.38
C LEU A 78 -11.86 -13.06 7.49
N ASP A 79 -11.41 -14.08 8.22
CA ASP A 79 -9.98 -14.41 8.34
C ASP A 79 -9.38 -14.87 7.01
N GLN A 80 -10.11 -15.66 6.21
CA GLN A 80 -9.67 -16.03 4.86
C GLN A 80 -9.62 -14.83 3.92
N THR A 81 -10.59 -13.91 4.00
CA THR A 81 -10.61 -12.67 3.23
C THR A 81 -9.39 -11.79 3.54
N LYS A 82 -9.01 -11.68 4.82
CA LYS A 82 -7.81 -10.95 5.24
C LYS A 82 -6.52 -11.60 4.77
N LYS A 83 -6.45 -12.94 4.73
CA LYS A 83 -5.30 -13.64 4.13
C LYS A 83 -5.18 -13.33 2.64
N LEU A 84 -6.31 -13.32 1.93
CA LEU A 84 -6.29 -12.93 0.51
C LEU A 84 -5.81 -11.49 0.34
N LEU A 85 -6.29 -10.54 1.16
CA LEU A 85 -5.80 -9.16 1.13
C LEU A 85 -4.28 -9.06 1.33
N SER A 86 -3.69 -9.89 2.19
CA SER A 86 -2.23 -9.91 2.37
C SER A 86 -1.46 -10.35 1.11
N LEU A 87 -2.07 -11.16 0.23
CA LEU A 87 -1.48 -11.52 -1.06
C LEU A 87 -1.49 -10.34 -2.03
N PHE A 88 -2.56 -9.53 -2.05
CA PHE A 88 -2.61 -8.28 -2.82
C PHE A 88 -1.54 -7.29 -2.35
N ASN A 89 -1.34 -7.15 -1.03
CA ASN A 89 -0.26 -6.34 -0.48
C ASN A 89 1.12 -6.84 -0.93
N ARG A 90 1.36 -8.16 -0.86
CA ARG A 90 2.62 -8.77 -1.36
C ARG A 90 2.85 -8.48 -2.84
N PHE A 91 1.80 -8.53 -3.67
CA PHE A 91 1.91 -8.17 -5.08
C PHE A 91 2.42 -6.73 -5.22
N TRP A 92 1.81 -5.77 -4.53
CA TRP A 92 2.21 -4.38 -4.61
C TRP A 92 3.64 -4.17 -4.11
N GLU A 93 4.02 -4.79 -2.98
CA GLU A 93 5.40 -4.74 -2.47
C GLU A 93 6.42 -5.18 -3.53
N ASN A 94 6.15 -6.31 -4.17
CA ASN A 94 7.00 -6.86 -5.21
C ASN A 94 6.99 -6.00 -6.47
N TYR A 95 5.82 -5.53 -6.89
CA TYR A 95 5.66 -4.60 -8.01
C TYR A 95 6.54 -3.37 -7.82
N PHE A 96 6.38 -2.63 -6.72
CA PHE A 96 7.12 -1.39 -6.48
C PHE A 96 8.63 -1.64 -6.27
N ARG A 97 9.02 -2.79 -5.73
CA ARG A 97 10.43 -3.18 -5.58
C ARG A 97 11.11 -3.40 -6.93
N HIS A 98 10.40 -4.00 -7.88
CA HIS A 98 10.96 -4.42 -9.17
C HIS A 98 10.58 -3.52 -10.34
N TYR A 99 9.70 -2.53 -10.14
CA TYR A 99 9.29 -1.60 -11.18
C TYR A 99 10.50 -0.79 -11.68
N PRO A 100 10.70 -0.69 -13.00
CA PRO A 100 11.85 0.02 -13.56
C PRO A 100 11.89 1.48 -13.10
N ALA A 101 13.07 1.95 -12.75
CA ALA A 101 13.29 3.37 -12.46
C ALA A 101 13.09 4.22 -13.73
N ASN A 102 12.85 5.52 -13.57
CA ASN A 102 12.62 6.44 -14.68
C ASN A 102 13.70 6.30 -15.77
N GLY A 103 13.29 5.88 -16.97
CA GLY A 103 14.15 5.71 -18.14
C GLY A 103 14.70 4.30 -18.35
N GLU A 104 14.44 3.35 -17.44
CA GLU A 104 14.74 1.94 -17.67
C GLU A 104 13.61 1.24 -18.45
N ASN A 105 13.99 0.29 -19.31
CA ASN A 105 13.02 -0.54 -20.02
C ASN A 105 12.44 -1.62 -19.10
N MET A 106 11.16 -1.94 -19.30
CA MET A 106 10.52 -3.09 -18.68
C MET A 106 11.22 -4.39 -19.11
N ARG A 107 11.52 -5.26 -18.14
CA ARG A 107 12.16 -6.55 -18.39
C ARG A 107 11.13 -7.62 -18.71
N ASP A 108 11.44 -8.52 -19.64
CA ASP A 108 10.53 -9.60 -20.04
C ASP A 108 10.26 -10.60 -18.90
N ASN A 109 11.18 -10.72 -17.94
CA ASN A 109 11.01 -11.54 -16.75
C ASN A 109 10.30 -10.81 -15.58
N PHE A 110 9.68 -9.64 -15.80
CA PHE A 110 9.09 -8.83 -14.74
C PHE A 110 8.02 -9.59 -13.92
N LEU A 111 7.15 -10.36 -14.58
CA LEU A 111 6.13 -11.17 -13.89
C LEU A 111 6.73 -12.25 -12.96
N LEU A 112 7.91 -12.76 -13.29
CA LEU A 112 8.67 -13.67 -12.42
C LEU A 112 9.31 -12.91 -11.26
N ALA A 113 9.89 -11.73 -11.55
CA ALA A 113 10.53 -10.90 -10.55
C ALA A 113 9.55 -10.44 -9.46
N ILE A 114 8.29 -10.18 -9.83
CA ILE A 114 7.25 -9.80 -8.85
C ILE A 114 6.56 -11.01 -8.20
N GLU A 115 7.02 -12.23 -8.48
CA GLU A 115 6.47 -13.49 -7.96
C GLU A 115 4.99 -13.69 -8.31
N PHE A 116 4.55 -13.19 -9.48
CA PHE A 116 3.14 -13.11 -9.82
C PHE A 116 2.41 -14.46 -9.73
N ALA A 117 3.04 -15.54 -10.25
CA ALA A 117 2.50 -16.89 -10.22
C ALA A 117 2.52 -17.56 -8.83
N GLU A 118 3.27 -17.00 -7.87
CA GLU A 118 3.23 -17.45 -6.47
C GLU A 118 2.10 -16.77 -5.68
N ILE A 119 1.67 -15.59 -6.13
CA ILE A 119 0.66 -14.76 -5.47
C ILE A 119 -0.73 -15.05 -6.04
N PHE A 120 -0.82 -15.20 -7.36
CA PHE A 120 -2.06 -15.36 -8.11
C PHE A 120 -2.05 -16.61 -8.99
N TYR A 121 -3.23 -17.16 -9.26
CA TYR A 121 -3.39 -18.30 -10.16
C TYR A 121 -3.39 -17.83 -11.61
N THR A 122 -2.58 -18.48 -12.43
CA THR A 122 -2.46 -18.19 -13.85
C THR A 122 -2.28 -19.50 -14.61
N ASP A 123 -2.83 -19.58 -15.82
CA ASP A 123 -2.82 -20.84 -16.59
C ASP A 123 -1.62 -20.94 -17.55
N ILE A 124 -0.88 -19.84 -17.80
CA ILE A 124 0.12 -19.78 -18.88
C ILE A 124 1.49 -19.18 -18.51
N LEU A 125 1.70 -18.69 -17.28
CA LEU A 125 3.04 -18.30 -16.85
C LEU A 125 3.90 -19.54 -16.58
N GLU A 126 4.71 -19.89 -17.57
CA GLU A 126 5.79 -20.85 -17.41
C GLU A 126 7.04 -20.10 -16.90
N PRO A 127 7.66 -20.54 -15.80
CA PRO A 127 8.97 -20.06 -15.40
C PRO A 127 9.96 -20.25 -16.55
N ASP A 128 10.78 -19.23 -16.82
CA ASP A 128 11.89 -19.25 -17.80
C ASP A 128 11.52 -19.21 -19.29
N LYS A 129 10.26 -18.97 -19.66
CA LYS A 129 9.88 -18.77 -21.08
C LYS A 129 10.26 -17.35 -21.53
N THR A 130 11.43 -17.21 -22.14
CA THR A 130 12.03 -15.92 -22.54
C THR A 130 11.44 -15.27 -23.79
N ASP A 131 10.52 -15.96 -24.48
CA ASP A 131 10.06 -15.55 -25.81
C ASP A 131 8.80 -14.68 -25.78
N VAL A 132 8.26 -14.41 -24.58
CA VAL A 132 7.08 -13.56 -24.39
C VAL A 132 7.50 -12.24 -23.77
N ILE A 133 7.13 -11.14 -24.41
CA ILE A 133 7.48 -9.80 -23.93
C ILE A 133 6.48 -9.29 -22.88
N VAL A 134 6.99 -8.50 -21.93
CA VAL A 134 6.17 -7.75 -20.97
C VAL A 134 6.23 -6.28 -21.34
N THR A 135 5.11 -5.72 -21.76
CA THR A 135 5.02 -4.31 -22.15
C THR A 135 4.54 -3.44 -20.99
N PRO A 136 4.88 -2.13 -20.98
CA PRO A 136 4.34 -1.19 -20.01
C PRO A 136 2.80 -1.15 -20.01
N GLU A 137 2.18 -1.21 -21.19
CA GLU A 137 0.71 -1.18 -21.33
C GLU A 137 0.06 -2.39 -20.65
N PHE A 138 0.62 -3.58 -20.84
CA PHE A 138 0.14 -4.77 -20.14
C PHE A 138 0.29 -4.66 -18.62
N VAL A 139 1.38 -4.05 -18.15
CA VAL A 139 1.61 -3.86 -16.71
C VAL A 139 0.64 -2.84 -16.12
N GLU A 140 0.31 -1.78 -16.86
CA GLU A 140 -0.76 -0.83 -16.48
C GLU A 140 -2.12 -1.53 -16.40
N ASP A 141 -2.50 -2.29 -17.44
CA ASP A 141 -3.74 -3.06 -17.45
C ASP A 141 -3.79 -4.07 -16.29
N LEU A 142 -2.67 -4.73 -15.98
CA LEU A 142 -2.56 -5.65 -14.86
C LEU A 142 -2.78 -4.94 -13.52
N CYS A 143 -2.15 -3.77 -13.33
CA CYS A 143 -2.33 -2.94 -12.15
C CYS A 143 -3.79 -2.52 -11.96
N ASP A 144 -4.47 -2.09 -13.03
CA ASP A 144 -5.89 -1.72 -12.99
C ASP A 144 -6.75 -2.92 -12.60
N SER A 145 -6.51 -4.05 -13.26
CA SER A 145 -7.17 -5.35 -13.01
C SER A 145 -7.04 -5.78 -11.54
N ILE A 146 -5.86 -5.65 -10.95
CA ILE A 146 -5.60 -6.00 -9.54
C ILE A 146 -6.27 -4.99 -8.61
N SER A 147 -6.21 -3.70 -8.93
CA SER A 147 -6.82 -2.64 -8.14
C SER A 147 -8.33 -2.82 -8.02
N GLU A 148 -9.02 -3.17 -9.11
CA GLU A 148 -10.47 -3.41 -9.11
C GLU A 148 -10.86 -4.62 -8.24
N ARG A 149 -10.05 -5.68 -8.28
CA ARG A 149 -10.26 -6.87 -7.45
C ARG A 149 -10.01 -6.57 -5.98
N GLU A 150 -8.95 -5.83 -5.68
CA GLU A 150 -8.63 -5.38 -4.33
C GLU A 150 -9.74 -4.48 -3.76
N GLU A 151 -10.32 -3.57 -4.57
CA GLU A 151 -11.47 -2.75 -4.21
C GLU A 151 -12.66 -3.59 -3.80
N SER A 152 -13.03 -4.52 -4.68
CA SER A 152 -14.12 -5.44 -4.43
C SER A 152 -13.90 -6.23 -3.12
N LEU A 153 -12.67 -6.69 -2.89
CA LEU A 153 -12.29 -7.44 -1.69
C LEU A 153 -12.36 -6.57 -0.42
N ALA A 154 -11.89 -5.33 -0.48
CA ALA A 154 -11.92 -4.39 0.63
C ALA A 154 -13.37 -4.07 1.05
N ASP A 155 -14.24 -3.80 0.08
CA ASP A 155 -15.68 -3.60 0.31
C ASP A 155 -16.30 -4.84 0.96
N PHE A 156 -16.00 -6.02 0.41
CA PHE A 156 -16.47 -7.28 0.95
C PHE A 156 -16.02 -7.51 2.40
N ILE A 157 -14.76 -7.19 2.74
CA ILE A 157 -14.26 -7.24 4.13
C ILE A 157 -15.05 -6.30 5.04
N ALA A 158 -15.33 -5.08 4.59
CA ALA A 158 -16.07 -4.09 5.37
C ALA A 158 -17.50 -4.58 5.67
N GLU A 159 -18.19 -5.10 4.65
CA GLU A 159 -19.55 -5.66 4.77
C GLU A 159 -19.60 -6.84 5.76
N ILE A 160 -18.69 -7.82 5.64
CA ILE A 160 -18.63 -8.95 6.57
C ILE A 160 -18.28 -8.50 7.98
N THR A 161 -17.36 -7.54 8.12
CA THR A 161 -16.96 -7.01 9.42
C THR A 161 -18.15 -6.36 10.12
N ALA A 162 -19.01 -5.64 9.38
CA ALA A 162 -20.25 -5.10 9.93
C ALA A 162 -21.19 -6.21 10.42
N LEU A 163 -21.40 -7.26 9.61
CA LEU A 163 -22.23 -8.41 9.98
C LEU A 163 -21.73 -9.17 11.22
N VAL A 164 -20.41 -9.24 11.42
CA VAL A 164 -19.82 -9.90 12.60
C VAL A 164 -19.95 -9.01 13.85
N LYS A 165 -19.98 -7.68 13.70
CA LYS A 165 -20.10 -6.72 14.80
C LYS A 165 -21.53 -6.60 15.32
N THR A 166 -22.53 -6.57 14.44
CA THR A 166 -23.95 -6.40 14.81
C THR A 166 -24.49 -7.56 15.67
N GLU A 167 -23.92 -8.76 15.60
CA GLU A 167 -24.32 -9.88 16.48
C GLU A 167 -23.57 -9.91 17.83
N GLY A 168 -22.54 -9.08 17.99
CA GLY A 168 -21.77 -8.96 19.24
C GLY A 168 -22.29 -7.88 20.20
N GLN A 169 -23.26 -7.06 19.77
CA GLN A 169 -23.87 -5.99 20.55
C GLN A 169 -25.38 -6.10 20.52
N ASP A 170 -25.92 -6.98 21.36
CA ASP A 170 -27.29 -6.86 21.87
C ASP A 170 -27.27 -5.86 23.05
N SER A 171 -27.01 -4.58 22.75
CA SER A 171 -27.45 -3.43 23.54
C SER A 171 -27.01 -2.13 22.86
N ASP A 172 -28.00 -1.25 22.69
CA ASP A 172 -27.95 0.17 22.38
C ASP A 172 -27.97 0.58 20.91
N VAL A 173 -29.20 0.87 20.49
CA VAL A 173 -29.62 1.62 19.32
C VAL A 173 -28.89 2.96 19.26
N GLU A 174 -28.07 3.17 18.23
CA GLU A 174 -27.78 4.51 17.72
C GLU A 174 -28.13 4.61 16.23
N LYS A 175 -28.90 5.67 15.94
CA LYS A 175 -29.47 6.03 14.65
C LYS A 175 -28.39 6.26 13.61
N ILE A 176 -28.47 5.53 12.50
CA ILE A 176 -27.68 5.81 11.30
C ILE A 176 -28.40 6.93 10.54
N SER A 177 -27.69 8.05 10.31
CA SER A 177 -28.14 9.10 9.37
C SER A 177 -27.83 8.67 7.95
N ASP A 178 -28.84 8.73 7.07
CA ASP A 178 -28.68 8.62 5.63
C ASP A 178 -27.69 9.69 5.11
N GLY A 179 -26.53 9.23 4.66
CA GLY A 179 -25.65 9.97 3.77
C GLY A 179 -25.42 9.10 2.54
N GLU A 180 -25.62 9.67 1.36
CA GLU A 180 -25.39 9.00 0.08
C GLU A 180 -24.01 8.32 0.05
N PRO A 181 -23.89 7.12 -0.56
CA PRO A 181 -22.61 6.44 -0.67
C PRO A 181 -21.73 7.26 -1.60
N THR A 182 -20.85 8.06 -1.00
CA THR A 182 -19.72 8.63 -1.72
C THR A 182 -18.93 7.44 -2.29
N PRO A 183 -18.53 7.47 -3.58
CA PRO A 183 -17.73 6.39 -4.14
C PRO A 183 -16.53 6.17 -3.22
N ILE A 184 -16.41 4.94 -2.71
CA ILE A 184 -15.35 4.53 -1.79
C ILE A 184 -14.05 4.62 -2.57
N ARG A 185 -13.40 5.78 -2.55
CA ARG A 185 -12.00 5.85 -2.97
C ARG A 185 -11.23 5.06 -1.93
N ILE A 186 -10.75 3.87 -2.28
CA ILE A 186 -9.77 3.17 -1.46
C ILE A 186 -8.61 4.13 -1.26
N ARG A 187 -8.46 4.63 -0.03
CA ARG A 187 -7.23 5.31 0.35
C ARG A 187 -6.19 4.22 0.55
N ARG A 188 -5.30 4.03 -0.43
CA ARG A 188 -4.14 3.17 -0.25
C ARG A 188 -3.29 3.72 0.89
N TYR A 189 -2.77 2.83 1.72
CA TYR A 189 -1.95 3.18 2.88
C TYR A 189 -0.50 2.74 2.65
N PRO A 190 0.47 3.39 3.32
CA PRO A 190 1.86 2.99 3.23
C PRO A 190 2.07 1.60 3.81
N VAL A 191 2.63 0.72 2.99
CA VAL A 191 3.15 -0.58 3.40
C VAL A 191 4.67 -0.48 3.41
N PHE A 192 5.31 -0.94 4.48
CA PHE A 192 6.77 -0.87 4.58
C PHE A 192 7.37 -2.18 4.05
N VAL A 193 8.45 -2.06 3.28
CA VAL A 193 9.23 -3.23 2.87
C VAL A 193 9.69 -4.03 4.10
N GLU A 194 9.75 -5.36 3.98
CA GLU A 194 10.10 -6.27 5.07
C GLU A 194 11.30 -5.78 5.90
N GLY A 195 11.11 -5.71 7.22
CA GLY A 195 12.13 -5.24 8.18
C GLY A 195 12.35 -3.73 8.24
N ILE A 196 11.81 -2.94 7.31
CA ILE A 196 11.91 -1.47 7.34
C ILE A 196 11.01 -0.88 8.42
N ALA A 197 9.78 -1.40 8.60
CA ALA A 197 8.88 -0.91 9.66
C ALA A 197 9.54 -0.98 11.05
N ASP A 198 10.22 -2.09 11.36
CA ASP A 198 10.94 -2.28 12.62
C ASP A 198 12.15 -1.34 12.76
N GLN A 199 12.94 -1.17 11.70
CA GLN A 199 14.07 -0.23 11.69
C GLN A 199 13.58 1.20 11.88
N PHE A 200 12.53 1.58 11.14
CA PHE A 200 11.93 2.89 11.21
C PHE A 200 11.36 3.15 12.60
N PHE A 201 10.60 2.21 13.15
CA PHE A 201 10.05 2.29 14.50
C PHE A 201 11.13 2.51 15.56
N LYS A 202 12.27 1.81 15.48
CA LYS A 202 13.36 1.95 16.46
C LYS A 202 13.88 3.39 16.56
N ILE A 203 13.96 4.10 15.44
CA ILE A 203 14.38 5.51 15.38
C ILE A 203 13.21 6.43 15.73
N PHE A 204 12.06 6.16 15.14
CA PHE A 204 10.91 7.06 15.12
C PHE A 204 10.19 7.13 16.47
N LYS A 205 10.18 6.03 17.25
CA LYS A 205 9.52 5.96 18.57
C LYS A 205 10.07 6.96 19.60
N GLU A 206 11.32 7.40 19.46
CA GLU A 206 11.93 8.38 20.38
C GLU A 206 11.22 9.74 20.37
N TYR A 207 10.42 10.00 19.33
CA TYR A 207 9.65 11.22 19.16
C TYR A 207 8.22 11.12 19.68
N PHE A 208 7.84 10.01 20.32
CA PHE A 208 6.50 9.78 20.86
C PHE A 208 6.58 9.46 22.35
N GLU A 209 5.52 9.80 23.09
CA GLU A 209 5.41 9.37 24.48
C GLU A 209 5.30 7.84 24.57
N GLU A 210 5.76 7.27 25.69
CA GLU A 210 5.78 5.81 25.90
C GLU A 210 4.40 5.16 25.68
N LYS A 211 3.32 5.85 26.08
CA LYS A 211 1.93 5.40 25.88
C LYS A 211 1.53 5.27 24.39
N ASP A 212 2.16 6.04 23.51
CA ASP A 212 1.85 6.12 22.08
C ASP A 212 2.77 5.22 21.24
N GLN A 213 3.83 4.65 21.83
CA GLN A 213 4.78 3.79 21.09
C GLN A 213 4.16 2.47 20.63
N GLN A 214 3.31 1.82 21.44
CA GLN A 214 2.65 0.60 21.01
C GLN A 214 1.61 0.85 19.90
N PRO A 215 0.73 1.85 20.00
CA PRO A 215 -0.13 2.27 18.89
C PRO A 215 0.64 2.62 17.60
N LEU A 216 1.78 3.31 17.72
CA LEU A 216 2.67 3.60 16.59
C LEU A 216 3.21 2.32 15.96
N PHE A 217 3.70 1.37 16.76
CA PHE A 217 4.20 0.10 16.27
C PHE A 217 3.14 -0.66 15.46
N THR A 218 1.90 -0.72 15.97
CA THR A 218 0.80 -1.40 15.30
C THR A 218 0.31 -0.68 14.04
N LEU A 219 0.39 0.66 14.02
CA LEU A 219 0.08 1.44 12.83
C LEU A 219 1.11 1.20 11.72
N LEU A 220 2.41 1.22 12.05
CA LEU A 220 3.47 1.04 11.06
C LEU A 220 3.54 -0.38 10.48
N ASN A 221 3.32 -1.41 11.31
CA ASN A 221 3.45 -2.81 10.88
C ASN A 221 2.16 -3.41 10.31
N ASN A 222 0.99 -3.00 10.83
CA ASN A 222 -0.28 -3.65 10.52
C ASN A 222 -1.35 -2.69 10.00
N ASN A 223 -1.01 -1.40 9.82
CA ASN A 223 -1.95 -0.34 9.48
C ASN A 223 -3.19 -0.30 10.40
N ILE A 224 -3.02 -0.65 11.69
CA ILE A 224 -4.10 -0.58 12.67
C ILE A 224 -4.23 0.86 13.14
N THR A 225 -5.33 1.53 12.77
CA THR A 225 -5.63 2.91 13.13
C THR A 225 -5.70 3.08 14.67
N PRO A 226 -4.87 3.96 15.26
CA PRO A 226 -4.94 4.30 16.67
C PRO A 226 -6.26 4.98 17.05
N LYS A 227 -6.68 4.85 18.31
CA LYS A 227 -7.90 5.52 18.82
C LYS A 227 -7.85 7.05 18.73
N GLN A 228 -6.65 7.61 18.78
CA GLN A 228 -6.38 9.05 18.68
C GLN A 228 -5.14 9.25 17.82
N LYS A 229 -5.04 10.40 17.15
CA LYS A 229 -3.86 10.74 16.35
C LYS A 229 -2.60 10.75 17.22
N LEU A 230 -1.53 10.18 16.70
CA LEU A 230 -0.25 10.08 17.39
C LEU A 230 0.45 11.45 17.37
N LEU A 231 0.85 11.93 18.54
CA LEU A 231 1.52 13.22 18.66
C LEU A 231 3.03 13.06 18.49
N PHE A 232 3.56 13.56 17.37
CA PHE A 232 4.98 13.66 17.12
C PHE A 232 5.57 14.85 17.88
N ASN A 233 6.41 14.58 18.89
CA ASN A 233 7.00 15.57 19.80
C ASN A 233 8.20 16.31 19.19
N SER A 234 8.11 16.66 17.92
CA SER A 234 9.05 17.55 17.23
C SER A 234 8.39 18.23 16.04
N ASN A 235 9.17 19.00 15.26
CA ASN A 235 8.68 19.76 14.13
C ASN A 235 8.09 18.85 13.04
N GLY A 236 6.89 19.18 12.54
CA GLY A 236 6.18 18.36 11.56
C GLY A 236 6.92 18.14 10.25
N ASN A 237 7.83 19.04 9.86
CA ASN A 237 8.64 18.84 8.66
C ASN A 237 9.61 17.67 8.78
N GLN A 238 10.05 17.31 9.98
CA GLN A 238 10.93 16.17 10.22
C GLN A 238 10.20 14.84 10.01
N LEU A 239 8.95 14.75 10.48
CA LEU A 239 8.08 13.61 10.24
C LEU A 239 7.80 13.47 8.73
N ALA A 240 7.36 14.55 8.09
CA ALA A 240 7.04 14.55 6.67
C ALA A 240 8.25 14.18 5.81
N ASP A 241 9.43 14.70 6.14
CA ASP A 241 10.68 14.38 5.46
C ASP A 241 11.12 12.93 5.67
N ALA A 242 10.95 12.37 6.86
CA ALA A 242 11.25 10.96 7.10
C ALA A 242 10.39 10.05 6.19
N PHE A 243 9.08 10.29 6.12
CA PHE A 243 8.19 9.55 5.22
C PHE A 243 8.51 9.79 3.75
N LYS A 244 8.89 11.01 3.38
CA LYS A 244 9.36 11.34 2.03
C LYS A 244 10.59 10.53 1.64
N GLN A 245 11.61 10.50 2.50
CA GLN A 245 12.83 9.74 2.22
C GLN A 245 12.52 8.24 2.01
N LEU A 246 11.58 7.69 2.79
CA LEU A 246 11.17 6.30 2.64
C LEU A 246 10.43 6.02 1.33
N ILE A 247 9.47 6.87 0.94
CA ILE A 247 8.74 6.68 -0.33
C ILE A 247 9.63 6.93 -1.55
N GLU A 248 10.56 7.89 -1.50
CA GLU A 248 11.52 8.16 -2.59
C GLU A 248 12.57 7.07 -2.73
N ALA A 249 12.88 6.37 -1.64
CA ALA A 249 13.76 5.21 -1.63
C ALA A 249 13.04 3.88 -1.92
N ASN A 250 11.73 3.91 -2.25
CA ASN A 250 10.88 2.72 -2.44
C ASN A 250 10.86 1.78 -1.21
N LEU A 251 11.02 2.33 0.00
CA LEU A 251 10.95 1.61 1.27
C LEU A 251 9.55 1.64 1.88
N ILE A 252 8.74 2.61 1.47
CA ILE A 252 7.30 2.60 1.59
C ILE A 252 6.72 2.37 0.20
N VAL A 253 5.84 1.39 0.11
CA VAL A 253 5.20 0.89 -1.10
C VAL A 253 3.68 0.88 -0.89
N SER A 254 2.93 0.50 -1.93
CA SER A 254 1.47 0.43 -1.94
C SER A 254 0.71 1.77 -1.98
N CYS A 255 1.35 2.92 -1.81
CA CYS A 255 0.70 4.22 -1.95
C CYS A 255 1.57 5.22 -2.73
N ASN A 256 0.94 6.15 -3.45
CA ASN A 256 1.62 7.30 -4.04
C ASN A 256 1.82 8.43 -3.02
N LYS A 257 2.55 9.49 -3.40
CA LYS A 257 2.86 10.61 -2.50
C LYS A 257 1.59 11.32 -1.96
N ALA A 258 0.55 11.50 -2.76
CA ALA A 258 -0.69 12.17 -2.32
C ALA A 258 -1.52 11.29 -1.35
N GLU A 259 -1.49 9.98 -1.55
CA GLU A 259 -2.10 9.00 -0.64
C GLU A 259 -1.33 8.95 0.69
N LEU A 260 0.01 8.94 0.64
CA LEU A 260 0.87 9.04 1.82
C LEU A 260 0.59 10.34 2.60
N GLU A 261 0.46 11.47 1.92
CA GLU A 261 0.09 12.75 2.54
C GLU A 261 -1.25 12.64 3.28
N SER A 262 -2.25 12.04 2.64
CA SER A 262 -3.58 11.83 3.23
C SER A 262 -3.52 10.92 4.45
N TRP A 263 -2.76 9.83 4.38
CA TRP A 263 -2.56 8.89 5.48
C TRP A 263 -1.83 9.55 6.66
N ILE A 264 -0.83 10.41 6.42
CA ILE A 264 -0.15 11.16 7.49
C ILE A 264 -1.13 12.12 8.18
N ILE A 265 -1.97 12.84 7.42
CA ILE A 265 -2.99 13.74 7.98
C ILE A 265 -3.95 12.98 8.89
N GLU A 266 -4.33 11.76 8.50
CA GLU A 266 -5.28 10.94 9.23
C GLU A 266 -4.72 10.46 10.58
N HIS A 267 -3.45 10.11 10.64
CA HIS A 267 -2.88 9.40 11.79
C HIS A 267 -2.00 10.23 12.72
N TYR A 268 -1.46 11.37 12.27
CA TYR A 268 -0.46 12.12 13.03
C TYR A 268 -0.86 13.57 13.32
N MET A 269 -0.30 14.07 14.42
CA MET A 269 -0.18 15.49 14.76
C MET A 269 1.29 15.78 15.09
N TYR A 270 1.68 17.05 15.12
CA TYR A 270 3.04 17.44 15.47
C TYR A 270 3.07 18.61 16.44
N VAL A 271 4.17 18.74 17.18
CA VAL A 271 4.38 19.89 18.08
C VAL A 271 5.06 21.02 17.33
N ALA A 272 4.47 22.20 17.36
CA ALA A 272 5.11 23.44 16.94
C ALA A 272 4.75 24.57 17.90
N ASN A 273 5.77 25.30 18.35
CA ASN A 273 5.63 26.35 19.36
C ASN A 273 4.92 25.85 20.63
N ALA A 274 5.31 24.66 21.11
CA ALA A 274 4.74 23.99 22.28
C ALA A 274 3.23 23.65 22.18
N GLN A 275 2.65 23.68 20.97
CA GLN A 275 1.26 23.31 20.73
C GLN A 275 1.16 22.17 19.72
N ALA A 276 0.22 21.25 19.96
CA ALA A 276 -0.14 20.21 19.01
C ALA A 276 -0.89 20.82 17.82
N LYS A 277 -0.40 20.58 16.60
CA LYS A 277 -0.99 21.05 15.36
C LYS A 277 -1.30 19.88 14.43
N PRO A 278 -2.45 19.90 13.74
CA PRO A 278 -2.73 18.93 12.69
C PRO A 278 -1.90 19.24 11.44
N PHE A 279 -1.59 18.21 10.66
CA PHE A 279 -1.07 18.40 9.32
C PHE A 279 -2.15 18.94 8.39
N THR A 280 -1.74 19.74 7.40
CA THR A 280 -2.60 20.20 6.31
C THR A 280 -2.05 19.70 4.98
N ALA A 281 -2.94 19.49 3.99
CA ALA A 281 -2.56 19.01 2.66
C ALA A 281 -1.49 19.90 2.02
N GLY A 282 -1.68 21.23 2.03
CA GLY A 282 -0.69 22.16 1.48
C GLY A 282 0.65 22.18 2.23
N TYR A 283 0.68 21.84 3.52
CA TYR A 283 1.93 21.74 4.27
C TYR A 283 2.74 20.51 3.85
N LEU A 284 2.08 19.33 3.80
CA LEU A 284 2.73 18.08 3.42
C LEU A 284 3.12 18.05 1.95
N ASN A 285 2.25 18.52 1.06
CA ASN A 285 2.55 18.64 -0.38
C ASN A 285 3.80 19.49 -0.65
N GLY A 286 3.97 20.56 0.13
CA GLY A 286 5.16 21.42 0.10
C GLY A 286 6.47 20.69 0.42
N ILE A 287 6.41 19.57 1.14
CA ILE A 287 7.58 18.82 1.62
C ILE A 287 7.77 17.54 0.80
N ILE A 288 6.71 16.73 0.69
CA ILE A 288 6.74 15.37 0.13
C ILE A 288 6.71 15.39 -1.41
N SER A 289 5.83 16.19 -2.00
CA SER A 289 5.55 16.14 -3.45
C SER A 289 6.25 17.22 -4.28
N SER A 290 6.48 18.42 -3.73
CA SER A 290 6.92 19.59 -4.51
C SER A 290 8.29 20.16 -4.14
N ASP A 291 8.96 19.62 -3.12
CA ASP A 291 10.28 20.04 -2.64
C ASP A 291 10.44 21.52 -2.25
N VAL A 292 9.35 22.29 -2.21
CA VAL A 292 9.34 23.73 -1.87
C VAL A 292 9.83 23.98 -0.44
N LYS A 293 9.59 23.02 0.47
CA LYS A 293 9.95 23.10 1.89
C LYS A 293 10.92 21.97 2.27
N ILE A 294 12.20 22.22 2.04
CA ILE A 294 13.29 21.29 2.38
C ILE A 294 13.45 21.19 3.90
N CYS A 295 13.51 19.96 4.42
CA CYS A 295 13.87 19.72 5.82
C CYS A 295 15.39 19.88 6.00
N LYS A 296 15.79 20.77 6.90
CA LYS A 296 17.21 21.06 7.19
C LYS A 296 17.79 20.21 8.32
N SER A 297 16.95 19.45 9.01
CA SER A 297 17.30 18.68 10.18
C SER A 297 16.56 17.34 10.14
N PRO A 298 16.86 16.48 9.15
CA PRO A 298 16.23 15.17 9.04
C PRO A 298 16.46 14.34 10.31
N ILE A 299 15.58 13.38 10.57
CA ILE A 299 15.68 12.48 11.75
C ILE A 299 16.30 11.14 11.39
N LEU A 300 16.28 10.80 10.10
CA LEU A 300 16.89 9.60 9.56
C LEU A 300 17.58 9.91 8.23
N GLU A 301 18.43 8.99 7.83
CA GLU A 301 19.04 8.91 6.51
C GLU A 301 18.91 7.48 5.98
N VAL A 302 18.63 7.37 4.69
CA VAL A 302 18.61 6.09 3.98
C VAL A 302 20.00 5.79 3.42
N MET A 303 20.65 4.74 3.93
CA MET A 303 22.00 4.33 3.53
C MET A 303 21.97 3.08 2.66
N LYS A 304 22.94 2.94 1.75
CA LYS A 304 23.17 1.67 1.02
C LYS A 304 24.05 0.75 1.86
N ASN A 305 23.55 -0.44 2.18
CA ASN A 305 24.29 -1.53 2.81
C ASN A 305 24.66 -2.58 1.75
N SER A 306 25.93 -2.98 1.73
CA SER A 306 26.53 -3.90 0.75
C SER A 306 26.04 -5.37 0.85
N SER A 307 25.24 -5.72 1.86
CA SER A 307 24.79 -7.10 2.10
C SER A 307 23.28 -7.35 1.97
N THR A 308 22.42 -6.33 2.13
CA THR A 308 20.96 -6.50 2.17
C THR A 308 20.15 -5.42 1.44
N GLY A 309 20.79 -4.46 0.75
CA GLY A 309 20.10 -3.34 0.11
C GLY A 309 20.14 -2.05 0.94
N LEU A 310 19.04 -1.29 1.00
CA LEU A 310 18.96 -0.02 1.74
C LEU A 310 18.67 -0.25 3.23
N ALA A 311 19.22 0.58 4.11
CA ALA A 311 19.04 0.53 5.56
C ALA A 311 18.78 1.93 6.14
N LEU A 312 18.12 2.00 7.30
CA LEU A 312 17.84 3.27 7.98
C LEU A 312 18.83 3.53 9.11
N ALA A 313 19.37 4.74 9.17
CA ALA A 313 20.15 5.22 10.30
C ALA A 313 19.59 6.54 10.85
N PRO A 314 19.74 6.80 12.17
CA PRO A 314 19.46 8.12 12.73
C PRO A 314 20.38 9.17 12.10
N ALA A 315 19.83 10.32 11.72
CA ALA A 315 20.64 11.41 11.21
C ALA A 315 21.55 11.98 12.30
N ALA A 316 22.80 12.29 11.97
CA ALA A 316 23.77 12.81 12.94
C ALA A 316 23.33 14.21 13.45
N ARG A 317 22.95 14.31 14.73
CA ARG A 317 22.65 15.61 15.35
C ARG A 317 23.95 16.39 15.53
N SER A 318 24.10 17.55 14.88
CA SER A 318 25.13 18.52 15.30
C SER A 318 24.73 19.07 16.68
N LYS A 319 25.37 18.59 17.75
CA LYS A 319 25.24 19.18 19.08
C LYS A 319 25.90 20.57 19.03
N LYS A 320 25.10 21.63 18.93
CA LYS A 320 25.57 22.99 19.19
C LYS A 320 25.08 23.44 20.57
N GLY A 321 25.99 23.37 21.55
CA GLY A 321 26.04 24.25 22.73
C GLY A 321 25.09 23.94 23.91
N SER A 322 25.55 23.10 24.84
CA SER A 322 25.19 23.21 26.25
C SER A 322 26.42 22.90 27.11
N GLU A 323 27.43 23.76 27.03
CA GLU A 323 28.39 23.90 28.13
C GLU A 323 27.96 25.12 28.94
N SER A 324 27.07 24.90 29.91
CA SER A 324 26.97 25.78 31.06
C SER A 324 28.05 25.35 32.04
N SER A 325 29.20 25.98 31.99
CA SER A 325 30.21 25.93 33.05
C SER A 325 29.68 26.66 34.28
N SER A 326 29.22 25.90 35.27
CA SER A 326 29.14 26.34 36.67
C SER A 326 30.40 25.90 37.42
N THR A 327 30.76 26.67 38.47
CA THR A 327 31.79 26.45 39.51
C THR A 327 32.98 27.43 39.40
N SER A 328 33.40 28.20 40.40
CA SER A 328 32.84 28.68 41.67
C SER A 328 33.75 29.84 42.12
N GLN A 329 33.18 30.83 42.79
CA GLN A 329 33.92 31.80 43.60
C GLN A 329 34.60 31.11 44.79
N LYS A 330 35.83 31.52 45.09
CA LYS A 330 36.44 31.52 46.42
C LYS A 330 36.98 32.90 46.68
#